data_AF-A0A925SX93-F1
#
_entry.id   AF-A0A925SX93-F1
#
_cell.length_a   1.000
_cell.length_b   1.000
_cell.length_c   1.000
_cell.angle_alpha   90.00
_cell.angle_beta   90.00
_cell.angle_gamma   90.00
#
_symmetry.space_group_name_H-M   'P 1'
#
loop_
_entity.id
_entity.type
_entity.pdbx_description
1 polymer ?
#
loop_
_entity_poly.entity_id
_entity_poly.type
_entity_poly.pdbx_seq_one_letter_code
_entity_poly.pdbx_strand_id
1 'polypeptide(L)'
;MLAPLARGLLRRSPSILSLSIHDAGGAALWSSADFLHEEDLALIEAVVADPHDVRGLTSGLWWETADSARARCALPILEGENFRGVMLAVFSGLTTHEEERAERVFELAPVLPVLAKALRISAGGVPTEAAPPRPQGEEMLALAREENLLGLIDSALRDDEFALHLQPIVSLRDESSPLIVEVLIRLPTQEFGVLASHEFLDTAERNGRMPKIDRWVIRALLVWMQRNRDRWEESKVVFSVNLSGRSVVRPDFRDYLEQCLDKSGLPLTALRFEVAELDASLAPQEFAMLARALIDRGCEVSVDNAGAGSGKYEFLREVNADILKIDGALVKGASDDIVSRALINGLVHMADTLGMRTVASHVDSTGKMRAVKQLGVDYAQGFHVQSPEPIDSFEFLACGGQRLPAHI
;
A
#
# COMPACT_ATOMS: atom_id res chain seq x y z
N MET A 1 15.34 -14.00 35.12
CA MET A 1 15.30 -15.26 34.33
C MET A 1 16.05 -15.18 32.99
N LEU A 2 16.02 -14.06 32.25
CA LEU A 2 16.61 -13.95 30.89
C LEU A 2 18.10 -13.55 30.83
N ALA A 3 18.61 -12.82 31.84
CA ALA A 3 20.00 -12.37 31.90
C ALA A 3 21.07 -13.49 31.85
N PRO A 4 20.89 -14.66 32.50
CA PRO A 4 21.87 -15.75 32.43
C PRO A 4 21.92 -16.46 31.06
N LEU A 5 20.77 -16.59 30.39
CA LEU A 5 20.65 -17.17 29.05
C LEU A 5 21.38 -16.31 28.01
N ALA A 6 21.21 -14.99 28.11
CA ALA A 6 21.91 -14.00 27.30
C ALA A 6 23.45 -14.07 27.45
N ARG A 7 23.97 -14.29 28.67
CA ARG A 7 25.42 -14.46 28.90
C ARG A 7 25.95 -15.80 28.38
N GLY A 8 25.15 -16.86 28.36
CA GLY A 8 25.51 -18.13 27.72
C GLY A 8 25.68 -17.99 26.20
N LEU A 9 24.83 -17.17 25.57
CA LEU A 9 24.88 -16.85 24.14
C LEU A 9 26.12 -16.00 23.80
N LEU A 10 26.40 -14.95 24.58
CA LEU A 10 27.62 -14.13 24.43
C LEU A 10 28.90 -14.97 24.51
N ARG A 11 28.95 -15.99 25.40
CA ARG A 11 30.12 -16.89 25.53
C ARG A 11 30.30 -17.84 24.35
N ARG A 12 29.24 -18.19 23.64
CA ARG A 12 29.29 -19.14 22.50
C ARG A 12 29.38 -18.45 21.14
N SER A 13 29.14 -17.14 21.08
CA SER A 13 29.12 -16.34 19.86
C SER A 13 29.92 -15.05 20.06
N PRO A 14 31.26 -15.09 19.94
CA PRO A 14 32.16 -13.95 20.22
C PRO A 14 31.96 -12.74 19.28
N SER A 15 31.18 -12.91 18.20
CA SER A 15 30.76 -11.84 17.28
C SER A 15 29.61 -10.97 17.81
N ILE A 16 28.95 -11.37 18.92
CA ILE A 16 27.93 -10.57 19.59
C ILE A 16 28.61 -9.67 20.62
N LEU A 17 28.54 -8.35 20.42
CA LEU A 17 29.28 -7.39 21.26
C LEU A 17 28.52 -7.00 22.53
N SER A 18 27.20 -6.98 22.51
CA SER A 18 26.37 -6.71 23.69
C SER A 18 24.94 -7.21 23.50
N LEU A 19 24.27 -7.47 24.64
CA LEU A 19 22.87 -7.87 24.67
C LEU A 19 22.13 -7.05 25.73
N SER A 20 21.00 -6.49 25.34
CA SER A 20 20.15 -5.69 26.22
C SER A 20 18.69 -6.14 26.13
N ILE A 21 17.99 -5.97 27.25
CA ILE A 21 16.60 -6.32 27.49
C ILE A 21 15.87 -5.00 27.73
N HIS A 22 14.81 -4.74 26.97
CA HIS A 22 14.00 -3.52 27.09
C HIS A 22 12.56 -3.84 27.48
N ASP A 23 11.89 -2.88 28.12
CA ASP A 23 10.45 -2.91 28.34
C ASP A 23 9.65 -2.55 27.07
N ALA A 24 8.32 -2.61 27.18
CA ALA A 24 7.40 -2.32 26.08
C ALA A 24 7.44 -0.86 25.59
N GLY A 25 7.97 0.07 26.38
CA GLY A 25 8.20 1.46 26.00
C GLY A 25 9.58 1.71 25.39
N GLY A 26 10.42 0.67 25.28
CA GLY A 26 11.78 0.74 24.74
C GLY A 26 12.86 1.10 25.77
N ALA A 27 12.51 1.27 27.05
CA ALA A 27 13.48 1.57 28.10
C ALA A 27 14.30 0.31 28.45
N ALA A 28 15.62 0.45 28.56
CA ALA A 28 16.51 -0.67 28.87
C ALA A 28 16.34 -1.10 30.34
N LEU A 29 15.93 -2.35 30.54
CA LEU A 29 15.76 -2.99 31.86
C LEU A 29 17.03 -3.72 32.32
N TRP A 30 17.83 -4.25 31.38
CA TRP A 30 19.09 -4.94 31.69
C TRP A 30 20.04 -4.92 30.50
N SER A 31 21.34 -4.86 30.76
CA SER A 31 22.39 -4.95 29.74
C SER A 31 23.51 -5.86 30.22
N SER A 32 24.14 -6.56 29.28
CA SER A 32 25.30 -7.43 29.56
C SER A 32 26.54 -6.70 30.08
N ALA A 33 26.50 -5.38 30.23
CA ALA A 33 27.55 -4.56 30.82
C ALA A 33 27.62 -4.63 32.37
N ASP A 34 26.58 -5.12 33.04
CA ASP A 34 26.50 -5.16 34.52
C ASP A 34 26.71 -6.59 35.05
N PHE A 35 27.62 -6.79 36.03
CA PHE A 35 28.07 -8.10 36.55
C PHE A 35 27.11 -8.74 37.60
N LEU A 36 27.06 -10.09 37.71
CA LEU A 36 26.34 -10.86 38.75
C LEU A 36 27.26 -11.94 39.37
N HIS A 37 26.99 -12.30 40.63
CA HIS A 37 27.81 -13.07 41.57
C HIS A 37 27.85 -14.61 41.33
N GLU A 38 28.86 -15.29 41.88
CA GLU A 38 29.17 -16.73 41.68
C GLU A 38 28.11 -17.71 42.22
N GLU A 39 27.31 -17.34 43.21
CA GLU A 39 26.30 -18.24 43.81
C GLU A 39 25.13 -18.53 42.85
N ASP A 40 24.85 -17.62 41.91
CA ASP A 40 23.84 -17.80 40.87
C ASP A 40 24.28 -18.77 39.76
N LEU A 41 25.58 -19.07 39.65
CA LEU A 41 26.12 -20.02 38.66
C LEU A 41 25.81 -21.48 39.01
N ALA A 42 25.84 -21.83 40.31
CA ALA A 42 25.60 -23.19 40.77
C ALA A 42 24.15 -23.64 40.57
N LEU A 43 23.20 -22.70 40.72
CA LEU A 43 21.78 -22.96 40.46
C LEU A 43 21.51 -23.21 38.96
N ILE A 44 22.29 -22.59 38.07
CA ILE A 44 22.19 -22.76 36.62
C ILE A 44 22.68 -24.14 36.17
N GLU A 45 23.76 -24.65 36.76
CA GLU A 45 24.25 -26.01 36.45
C GLU A 45 23.23 -27.09 36.84
N ALA A 46 22.49 -26.88 37.94
CA ALA A 46 21.42 -27.75 38.37
C ALA A 46 20.20 -27.73 37.43
N VAL A 47 19.80 -26.57 36.90
CA VAL A 47 18.66 -26.42 35.97
C VAL A 47 18.99 -26.91 34.56
N VAL A 48 20.26 -26.82 34.14
CA VAL A 48 20.73 -27.43 32.88
C VAL A 48 20.76 -28.96 32.98
N ALA A 49 20.94 -29.51 34.18
CA ALA A 49 20.98 -30.95 34.40
C ALA A 49 19.59 -31.62 34.39
N ASP A 50 18.51 -30.93 34.78
CA ASP A 50 17.13 -31.44 34.70
C ASP A 50 16.11 -30.34 34.30
N PRO A 51 15.76 -30.22 33.00
CA PRO A 51 14.94 -29.13 32.47
C PRO A 51 13.41 -29.32 32.60
N HIS A 52 12.92 -30.23 33.44
CA HIS A 52 11.49 -30.59 33.50
C HIS A 52 10.57 -29.67 34.35
N ASP A 53 11.07 -28.60 34.97
CA ASP A 53 10.28 -27.84 35.97
C ASP A 53 9.87 -26.40 35.60
N VAL A 54 9.75 -26.06 34.31
CA VAL A 54 9.31 -24.71 33.92
C VAL A 54 8.19 -24.81 32.88
N ARG A 55 7.01 -24.23 33.13
CA ARG A 55 5.86 -24.20 32.20
C ARG A 55 5.51 -22.78 31.70
N GLY A 56 5.20 -22.68 30.40
CA GLY A 56 4.38 -21.66 29.74
C GLY A 56 5.13 -20.46 29.13
N LEU A 57 5.20 -20.37 27.78
CA LEU A 57 5.39 -19.13 26.95
C LEU A 57 5.60 -19.47 25.44
N THR A 58 5.09 -18.64 24.50
CA THR A 58 5.25 -18.75 23.01
C THR A 58 5.67 -17.40 22.37
N SER A 59 6.31 -17.40 21.18
CA SER A 59 6.98 -16.24 20.53
C SER A 59 6.70 -16.06 19.01
N GLY A 60 6.93 -14.85 18.45
CA GLY A 60 6.92 -14.53 17.00
C GLY A 60 7.74 -13.28 16.60
N LEU A 61 8.59 -13.31 15.57
CA LEU A 61 9.61 -12.27 15.25
C LEU A 61 9.10 -11.04 14.47
N TRP A 62 9.76 -9.88 14.65
CA TRP A 62 9.60 -8.64 13.83
C TRP A 62 10.95 -7.92 13.59
N TRP A 63 11.10 -7.20 12.47
CA TRP A 63 12.31 -6.44 12.06
C TRP A 63 12.02 -4.95 11.79
N GLU A 64 13.00 -4.08 12.03
CA GLU A 64 12.98 -2.67 11.63
C GLU A 64 14.40 -2.21 11.27
N THR A 65 14.59 -1.57 10.11
CA THR A 65 15.87 -1.02 9.66
C THR A 65 15.77 0.50 9.51
N ALA A 66 16.60 1.22 10.25
CA ALA A 66 16.95 2.61 9.95
C ALA A 66 18.46 2.78 10.16
N ASP A 67 19.15 3.15 9.08
CA ASP A 67 20.51 3.68 8.99
C ASP A 67 21.42 3.53 10.21
N SER A 68 22.31 2.54 10.13
CA SER A 68 23.69 2.47 10.70
C SER A 68 24.00 1.06 11.19
N ALA A 69 24.71 0.25 10.38
CA ALA A 69 25.57 -0.89 10.76
C ALA A 69 25.17 -1.80 11.94
N ARG A 70 23.88 -1.94 12.27
CA ARG A 70 23.38 -2.61 13.47
C ARG A 70 22.09 -3.35 13.10
N ALA A 71 22.10 -4.67 13.18
CA ALA A 71 20.88 -5.47 13.14
C ALA A 71 20.24 -5.47 14.54
N ARG A 72 18.90 -5.52 14.63
CA ARG A 72 18.17 -5.76 15.89
C ARG A 72 17.17 -6.89 15.64
N CYS A 73 16.97 -7.77 16.62
CA CYS A 73 16.09 -8.94 16.49
C CYS A 73 15.22 -9.08 17.73
N ALA A 74 13.96 -8.64 17.65
CA ALA A 74 13.03 -8.70 18.77
C ALA A 74 12.27 -10.03 18.81
N LEU A 75 12.17 -10.63 20.00
CA LEU A 75 11.35 -11.81 20.30
C LEU A 75 10.32 -11.43 21.37
N PRO A 76 9.03 -11.27 21.04
CA PRO A 76 8.00 -10.97 22.01
C PRO A 76 7.78 -12.18 22.93
N ILE A 77 7.48 -11.87 24.19
CA ILE A 77 7.14 -12.83 25.24
C ILE A 77 5.77 -12.38 25.77
N LEU A 78 4.78 -13.27 25.73
CA LEU A 78 3.41 -13.01 26.20
C LEU A 78 3.24 -13.55 27.62
N GLU A 79 2.81 -12.75 28.60
CA GLU A 79 2.46 -13.23 29.94
C GLU A 79 0.93 -13.25 30.11
N GLY A 80 0.29 -14.37 29.76
CA GLY A 80 -1.17 -14.48 29.66
C GLY A 80 -1.74 -13.83 28.38
N GLU A 81 -2.93 -13.23 28.44
CA GLU A 81 -3.57 -12.54 27.30
C GLU A 81 -3.07 -11.10 27.09
N ASN A 82 -2.22 -10.57 27.99
CA ASN A 82 -1.69 -9.22 27.88
C ASN A 82 -0.25 -9.19 27.34
N PHE A 83 -0.01 -8.29 26.40
CA PHE A 83 1.31 -8.06 25.80
C PHE A 83 2.22 -7.31 26.79
N ARG A 84 3.32 -7.94 27.22
CA ARG A 84 4.45 -7.28 27.87
C ARG A 84 5.74 -7.70 27.16
N GLY A 85 5.99 -7.08 26.01
CA GLY A 85 7.13 -7.39 25.16
C GLY A 85 8.46 -7.20 25.88
N VAL A 86 9.36 -8.18 25.73
CA VAL A 86 10.79 -8.02 25.98
C VAL A 86 11.49 -7.95 24.64
N MET A 87 12.26 -6.89 24.40
CA MET A 87 13.05 -6.73 23.19
C MET A 87 14.47 -7.23 23.44
N LEU A 88 14.97 -8.17 22.62
CA LEU A 88 16.39 -8.49 22.56
C LEU A 88 17.02 -7.62 21.46
N ALA A 89 18.06 -6.86 21.76
CA ALA A 89 18.86 -6.18 20.75
C ALA A 89 20.24 -6.84 20.68
N VAL A 90 20.64 -7.29 19.49
CA VAL A 90 21.93 -7.96 19.23
C VAL A 90 22.81 -6.99 18.44
N PHE A 91 23.80 -6.38 19.08
CA PHE A 91 24.70 -5.45 18.40
C PHE A 91 25.92 -6.19 17.85
N SER A 92 26.06 -6.25 16.53
CA SER A 92 27.31 -6.60 15.85
C SER A 92 27.99 -5.32 15.39
N GLY A 93 29.24 -5.09 15.78
CA GLY A 93 30.03 -4.02 15.18
C GLY A 93 30.62 -4.53 13.88
N LEU A 94 30.33 -3.88 12.75
CA LEU A 94 31.31 -3.50 11.70
C LEU A 94 30.67 -2.89 10.44
N THR A 95 31.56 -2.23 9.69
CA THR A 95 31.41 -1.27 8.59
C THR A 95 31.26 -1.91 7.21
N THR A 96 30.45 -1.25 6.36
CA THR A 96 30.44 -1.26 4.88
C THR A 96 30.90 -2.53 4.14
N HIS A 97 29.99 -3.50 3.95
CA HIS A 97 29.74 -4.24 2.71
C HIS A 97 28.48 -5.13 2.93
N GLU A 98 27.53 -5.14 1.98
CA GLU A 98 26.21 -5.78 2.15
C GLU A 98 26.24 -7.31 2.09
N GLU A 99 27.23 -7.91 1.41
CA GLU A 99 27.36 -9.37 1.29
C GLU A 99 27.79 -10.05 2.60
N GLU A 100 28.65 -9.43 3.41
CA GLU A 100 29.04 -9.96 4.73
C GLU A 100 27.90 -9.89 5.77
N ARG A 101 26.88 -9.04 5.57
CA ARG A 101 25.71 -8.92 6.45
C ARG A 101 24.77 -10.13 6.33
N ALA A 102 24.59 -10.65 5.12
CA ALA A 102 23.74 -11.82 4.87
C ALA A 102 24.40 -13.12 5.38
N GLU A 103 25.71 -13.28 5.19
CA GLU A 103 26.46 -14.46 5.65
C GLU A 103 26.47 -14.62 7.18
N ARG A 104 26.45 -13.53 7.97
CA ARG A 104 26.44 -13.64 9.44
C ARG A 104 25.06 -13.71 10.08
N VAL A 105 23.99 -13.36 9.36
CA VAL A 105 22.62 -13.76 9.74
C VAL A 105 22.49 -15.30 9.67
N PHE A 106 23.21 -15.94 8.74
CA PHE A 106 23.38 -17.39 8.70
C PHE A 106 24.21 -17.94 9.88
N GLU A 107 25.12 -17.17 10.49
CA GLU A 107 25.85 -17.59 11.71
C GLU A 107 24.98 -17.59 12.98
N LEU A 108 23.89 -16.80 13.01
CA LEU A 108 22.91 -16.79 14.10
C LEU A 108 21.82 -17.86 13.93
N ALA A 109 21.63 -18.36 12.71
CA ALA A 109 20.69 -19.43 12.36
C ALA A 109 20.86 -20.76 13.12
N PRO A 110 22.06 -21.19 13.58
CA PRO A 110 22.23 -22.39 14.41
C PRO A 110 21.82 -22.17 15.88
N VAL A 111 21.81 -20.91 16.32
CA VAL A 111 21.54 -20.54 17.71
C VAL A 111 20.05 -20.24 17.94
N LEU A 112 19.37 -19.74 16.89
CA LEU A 112 17.91 -19.52 16.86
C LEU A 112 17.08 -20.78 17.23
N PRO A 113 17.40 -21.99 16.74
CA PRO A 113 16.76 -23.23 17.17
C PRO A 113 17.07 -23.60 18.62
N VAL A 114 18.25 -23.27 19.16
CA VAL A 114 18.59 -23.54 20.57
C VAL A 114 17.82 -22.59 21.49
N LEU A 115 17.70 -21.33 21.11
CA LEU A 115 16.83 -20.33 21.75
C LEU A 115 15.36 -20.74 21.67
N ALA A 116 14.88 -21.10 20.48
CA ALA A 116 13.52 -21.58 20.27
C ALA A 116 13.24 -22.92 20.96
N LYS A 117 14.24 -23.81 21.10
CA LYS A 117 14.13 -25.11 21.80
C LYS A 117 14.17 -24.93 23.32
N ALA A 118 15.02 -24.05 23.84
CA ALA A 118 15.01 -23.66 25.25
C ALA A 118 13.68 -23.01 25.65
N LEU A 119 13.05 -22.26 24.73
CA LEU A 119 11.72 -21.70 24.90
C LEU A 119 10.59 -22.75 24.69
N ARG A 120 10.78 -23.74 23.80
CA ARG A 120 9.81 -24.83 23.52
C ARG A 120 9.72 -25.90 24.62
N ILE A 121 10.79 -26.17 25.38
CA ILE A 121 10.76 -27.21 26.44
C ILE A 121 9.76 -26.85 27.56
N SER A 122 9.35 -25.57 27.65
CA SER A 122 8.39 -25.08 28.63
C SER A 122 6.91 -25.16 28.22
N ALA A 123 6.62 -25.42 26.94
CA ALA A 123 5.24 -25.51 26.43
C ALA A 123 4.97 -26.94 25.98
N GLY A 124 4.42 -27.74 26.89
CA GLY A 124 4.00 -29.11 26.59
C GLY A 124 3.00 -29.15 25.43
N GLY A 125 3.42 -29.83 24.35
CA GLY A 125 2.57 -30.55 23.41
C GLY A 125 1.52 -29.74 22.62
N VAL A 126 1.93 -29.12 21.53
CA VAL A 126 1.09 -28.92 20.33
C VAL A 126 1.94 -29.29 19.10
N PRO A 127 1.40 -29.98 18.07
CA PRO A 127 2.18 -30.38 16.91
C PRO A 127 2.80 -29.16 16.24
N THR A 128 4.11 -29.23 16.01
CA THR A 128 4.83 -28.24 15.23
C THR A 128 4.31 -28.26 13.80
N GLU A 129 3.58 -27.23 13.38
CA GLU A 129 3.59 -26.86 11.98
C GLU A 129 5.06 -26.62 11.60
N ALA A 130 5.50 -27.33 10.56
CA ALA A 130 6.85 -27.22 10.05
C ALA A 130 7.16 -25.74 9.75
N ALA A 131 8.43 -25.34 9.92
CA ALA A 131 8.88 -24.07 9.34
C ALA A 131 8.37 -24.02 7.89
N PRO A 132 7.83 -22.88 7.42
CA PRO A 132 7.34 -22.78 6.06
C PRO A 132 8.46 -23.30 5.15
N PRO A 133 8.14 -24.22 4.22
CA PRO A 133 9.16 -24.81 3.36
C PRO A 133 9.94 -23.66 2.71
N ARG A 134 11.26 -23.82 2.57
CA ARG A 134 12.04 -22.87 1.75
C ARG A 134 11.30 -22.72 0.42
N PRO A 135 11.05 -21.49 -0.06
CA PRO A 135 10.34 -21.30 -1.30
C PRO A 135 11.05 -22.09 -2.40
N GLN A 136 10.35 -23.03 -3.03
CA GLN A 136 10.91 -23.90 -4.06
C GLN A 136 10.33 -23.50 -5.41
N GLY A 137 11.15 -23.53 -6.46
CA GLY A 137 10.68 -23.31 -7.84
C GLY A 137 9.96 -21.96 -8.04
N GLU A 138 8.64 -22.01 -8.22
CA GLU A 138 7.78 -20.87 -8.54
C GLU A 138 7.76 -19.78 -7.45
N GLU A 139 7.84 -20.15 -6.17
CA GLU A 139 7.86 -19.16 -5.08
C GLU A 139 9.18 -18.37 -5.04
N MET A 140 10.30 -19.02 -5.38
CA MET A 140 11.60 -18.34 -5.51
C MET A 140 11.60 -17.39 -6.71
N LEU A 141 10.96 -17.79 -7.81
CA LEU A 141 10.76 -16.93 -8.99
C LEU A 141 9.84 -15.74 -8.68
N ALA A 142 8.81 -15.92 -7.86
CA ALA A 142 7.93 -14.84 -7.43
C ALA A 142 8.67 -13.82 -6.56
N LEU A 143 9.47 -14.29 -5.59
CA LEU A 143 10.31 -13.42 -4.75
C LEU A 143 11.36 -12.67 -5.58
N ALA A 144 12.06 -13.35 -6.48
CA ALA A 144 13.04 -12.71 -7.36
C ALA A 144 12.40 -11.67 -8.31
N ARG A 145 11.16 -11.93 -8.76
CA ARG A 145 10.38 -10.94 -9.53
C ARG A 145 10.00 -9.74 -8.67
N GLU A 146 9.59 -9.97 -7.43
CA GLU A 146 9.22 -8.90 -6.51
C GLU A 146 10.42 -8.00 -6.16
N GLU A 147 11.58 -8.60 -5.88
CA GLU A 147 12.84 -7.86 -5.64
C GLU A 147 13.26 -7.04 -6.88
N ASN A 148 13.17 -7.63 -8.08
CA ASN A 148 13.47 -6.92 -9.33
C ASN A 148 12.51 -5.72 -9.54
N LEU A 149 11.19 -5.94 -9.39
CA LEU A 149 10.20 -4.87 -9.49
C LEU A 149 10.46 -3.75 -8.48
N LEU A 150 10.82 -4.09 -7.24
CA LEU A 150 11.15 -3.09 -6.23
C LEU A 150 12.37 -2.26 -6.62
N GLY A 151 13.41 -2.91 -7.16
CA GLY A 151 14.59 -2.22 -7.71
C GLY A 151 14.25 -1.26 -8.86
N LEU A 152 13.35 -1.65 -9.76
CA LEU A 152 12.86 -0.81 -10.84
C LEU A 152 12.05 0.39 -10.31
N ILE A 153 11.15 0.16 -9.34
CA ILE A 153 10.36 1.22 -8.69
C ILE A 153 11.28 2.24 -8.00
N ASP A 154 12.27 1.77 -7.24
CA ASP A 154 13.19 2.65 -6.51
C ASP A 154 14.09 3.45 -7.45
N SER A 155 14.49 2.87 -8.58
CA SER A 155 15.22 3.59 -9.63
C SER A 155 14.34 4.65 -10.29
N ALA A 156 13.12 4.30 -10.72
CA ALA A 156 12.20 5.25 -11.32
C ALA A 156 11.81 6.41 -10.38
N LEU A 157 11.67 6.15 -9.08
CA LEU A 157 11.46 7.19 -8.06
C LEU A 157 12.66 8.15 -7.93
N ARG A 158 13.88 7.63 -8.04
CA ARG A 158 15.13 8.40 -7.90
C ARG A 158 15.44 9.20 -9.16
N ASP A 159 15.24 8.60 -10.32
CA ASP A 159 15.70 9.10 -11.62
C ASP A 159 14.57 9.77 -12.43
N ASP A 160 13.37 9.89 -11.86
CA ASP A 160 12.18 10.55 -12.46
C ASP A 160 11.67 9.86 -13.75
N GLU A 161 11.78 8.52 -13.80
CA GLU A 161 11.57 7.72 -15.03
C GLU A 161 10.16 7.12 -15.19
N PHE A 162 9.23 7.35 -14.26
CA PHE A 162 7.84 6.95 -14.50
C PHE A 162 7.22 7.77 -15.64
N ALA A 163 6.20 7.20 -16.27
CA ALA A 163 5.42 7.86 -17.30
C ALA A 163 3.95 8.01 -16.86
N LEU A 164 3.26 9.01 -17.40
CA LEU A 164 1.83 9.22 -17.20
C LEU A 164 1.08 8.90 -18.49
N HIS A 165 0.03 8.10 -18.35
CA HIS A 165 -0.96 7.84 -19.39
C HIS A 165 -2.31 8.42 -18.98
N LEU A 166 -3.16 8.71 -19.95
CA LEU A 166 -4.52 9.19 -19.76
C LEU A 166 -5.51 8.19 -20.34
N GLN A 167 -6.62 7.98 -19.63
CA GLN A 167 -7.77 7.24 -20.15
C GLN A 167 -9.06 8.07 -20.01
N PRO A 168 -9.82 8.28 -21.09
CA PRO A 168 -11.03 9.11 -21.03
C PRO A 168 -12.16 8.42 -20.27
N ILE A 169 -12.93 9.25 -19.57
CA ILE A 169 -14.20 8.94 -18.92
C ILE A 169 -15.28 9.76 -19.63
N VAL A 170 -16.20 9.10 -20.32
CA VAL A 170 -17.18 9.76 -21.21
C VAL A 170 -18.56 9.82 -20.59
N SER A 171 -19.26 10.94 -20.81
CA SER A 171 -20.65 11.12 -20.35
C SER A 171 -21.60 10.24 -21.16
N LEU A 172 -22.55 9.60 -20.47
CA LEU A 172 -23.63 8.83 -21.07
C LEU A 172 -24.92 9.63 -21.22
N ARG A 173 -24.97 10.81 -20.57
CA ARG A 173 -26.17 11.65 -20.45
C ARG A 173 -26.07 12.94 -21.26
N ASP A 174 -24.90 13.56 -21.28
CA ASP A 174 -24.72 14.93 -21.79
C ASP A 174 -23.43 15.06 -22.60
N GLU A 175 -23.58 15.31 -23.90
CA GLU A 175 -22.48 15.53 -24.83
C GLU A 175 -21.72 16.85 -24.55
N SER A 176 -22.29 17.77 -23.78
CA SER A 176 -21.64 19.04 -23.39
C SER A 176 -20.83 18.95 -22.08
N SER A 177 -20.80 17.77 -21.45
CA SER A 177 -20.00 17.53 -20.25
C SER A 177 -18.49 17.73 -20.52
N PRO A 178 -17.72 18.17 -19.51
CA PRO A 178 -16.28 18.31 -19.63
C PRO A 178 -15.63 16.96 -19.96
N LEU A 179 -14.50 17.01 -20.69
CA LEU A 179 -13.68 15.83 -20.92
C LEU A 179 -12.99 15.45 -19.60
N ILE A 180 -13.32 14.28 -19.08
CA ILE A 180 -12.68 13.74 -17.88
C ILE A 180 -11.65 12.69 -18.33
N VAL A 181 -10.46 12.72 -17.77
CA VAL A 181 -9.40 11.74 -18.03
C VAL A 181 -8.82 11.22 -16.72
N GLU A 182 -8.68 9.90 -16.58
CA GLU A 182 -7.96 9.30 -15.47
C GLU A 182 -6.46 9.27 -15.77
N VAL A 183 -5.67 9.75 -14.80
CA VAL A 183 -4.21 9.76 -14.83
C VAL A 183 -3.69 8.44 -14.30
N LEU A 184 -2.99 7.71 -15.15
CA LEU A 184 -2.52 6.36 -14.90
C LEU A 184 -1.00 6.31 -14.99
N ILE A 185 -0.35 5.97 -13.88
CA ILE A 185 1.11 5.78 -13.86
C ILE A 185 1.52 4.54 -14.66
N ARG A 186 2.67 4.65 -15.32
CA ARG A 186 3.36 3.58 -16.03
C ARG A 186 4.83 3.54 -15.63
N LEU A 187 5.41 2.36 -15.67
CA LEU A 187 6.82 2.13 -15.40
C LEU A 187 7.50 1.66 -16.70
N PRO A 188 8.18 2.56 -17.43
CA PRO A 188 9.05 2.17 -18.54
C PRO A 188 10.17 1.26 -18.05
N THR A 189 10.45 0.19 -18.79
CA THR A 189 11.52 -0.75 -18.52
C THR A 189 12.26 -1.05 -19.82
N GLN A 190 13.55 -1.34 -19.71
CA GLN A 190 14.35 -1.74 -20.88
C GLN A 190 14.00 -3.15 -21.36
N GLU A 191 13.59 -4.04 -20.45
CA GLU A 191 13.40 -5.47 -20.72
C GLU A 191 11.95 -5.84 -21.08
N PHE A 192 10.96 -5.20 -20.44
CA PHE A 192 9.54 -5.57 -20.54
C PHE A 192 8.68 -4.53 -21.27
N GLY A 193 9.30 -3.49 -21.82
CA GLY A 193 8.57 -2.34 -22.37
C GLY A 193 7.95 -1.53 -21.25
N VAL A 194 6.67 -1.17 -21.38
CA VAL A 194 6.00 -0.28 -20.41
C VAL A 194 5.05 -1.09 -19.53
N LEU A 195 5.37 -1.18 -18.24
CA LEU A 195 4.52 -1.85 -17.25
C LEU A 195 3.35 -0.95 -16.83
N ALA A 196 2.16 -1.54 -16.80
CA ALA A 196 0.94 -0.93 -16.28
C ALA A 196 0.91 -0.93 -14.74
N SER A 197 0.10 -0.04 -14.16
CA SER A 197 -0.02 0.14 -12.70
C SER A 197 -0.28 -1.17 -11.95
N HIS A 198 -1.19 -2.02 -12.44
CA HIS A 198 -1.52 -3.31 -11.81
C HIS A 198 -0.35 -4.32 -11.79
N GLU A 199 0.71 -4.10 -12.56
CA GLU A 199 1.87 -5.00 -12.61
C GLU A 199 2.91 -4.69 -11.53
N PHE A 200 2.89 -3.48 -10.94
CA PHE A 200 3.93 -3.07 -9.99
C PHE A 200 3.41 -2.34 -8.73
N LEU A 201 2.21 -1.77 -8.72
CA LEU A 201 1.71 -1.00 -7.57
C LEU A 201 1.47 -1.89 -6.34
N ASP A 202 1.04 -3.14 -6.49
CA ASP A 202 0.90 -4.07 -5.36
C ASP A 202 2.24 -4.29 -4.64
N THR A 203 3.32 -4.46 -5.41
CA THR A 203 4.68 -4.57 -4.88
C THR A 203 5.11 -3.27 -4.21
N ALA A 204 4.82 -2.12 -4.82
CA ALA A 204 5.11 -0.82 -4.25
C ALA A 204 4.38 -0.61 -2.91
N GLU A 205 3.13 -1.04 -2.82
CA GLU A 205 2.31 -0.91 -1.61
C GLU A 205 2.80 -1.79 -0.48
N ARG A 206 3.03 -3.09 -0.73
CA ARG A 206 3.57 -4.01 0.28
C ARG A 206 4.92 -3.53 0.84
N ASN A 207 5.69 -2.81 0.04
CA ASN A 207 7.02 -2.29 0.40
C ASN A 207 7.02 -0.78 0.76
N GLY A 208 5.85 -0.19 1.02
CA GLY A 208 5.75 1.17 1.58
C GLY A 208 6.20 2.30 0.64
N ARG A 209 6.12 2.10 -0.67
CA ARG A 209 6.50 3.10 -1.69
C ARG A 209 5.36 4.00 -2.15
N MET A 210 4.10 3.66 -1.84
CA MET A 210 2.93 4.44 -2.31
C MET A 210 2.99 5.93 -1.96
N PRO A 211 3.37 6.37 -0.74
CA PRO A 211 3.48 7.80 -0.46
C PRO A 211 4.50 8.55 -1.31
N LYS A 212 5.56 7.87 -1.78
CA LYS A 212 6.54 8.48 -2.69
C LYS A 212 5.99 8.53 -4.12
N ILE A 213 5.29 7.48 -4.54
CA ILE A 213 4.66 7.38 -5.86
C ILE A 213 3.55 8.43 -6.00
N ASP A 214 2.66 8.57 -5.01
CA ASP A 214 1.57 9.55 -5.07
C ASP A 214 2.13 10.97 -5.20
N ARG A 215 3.15 11.32 -4.40
CA ARG A 215 3.86 12.61 -4.52
C ARG A 215 4.50 12.78 -5.90
N TRP A 216 5.10 11.72 -6.44
CA TRP A 216 5.67 11.74 -7.78
C TRP A 216 4.61 12.04 -8.85
N VAL A 217 3.48 11.32 -8.83
CA VAL A 217 2.37 11.49 -9.80
C VAL A 217 1.82 12.90 -9.73
N ILE A 218 1.52 13.41 -8.53
CA ILE A 218 1.01 14.77 -8.34
C ILE A 218 2.00 15.80 -8.90
N ARG A 219 3.28 15.70 -8.54
CA ARG A 219 4.32 16.62 -9.04
C ARG A 219 4.42 16.58 -10.55
N ALA A 220 4.56 15.39 -11.13
CA ALA A 220 4.74 15.19 -12.57
C ALA A 220 3.54 15.74 -13.35
N LEU A 221 2.32 15.44 -12.89
CA LEU A 221 1.09 15.93 -13.49
C LEU A 221 0.99 17.46 -13.43
N LEU A 222 1.18 18.07 -12.25
CA LEU A 222 1.07 19.52 -12.11
C LEU A 222 2.10 20.26 -12.98
N VAL A 223 3.34 19.76 -13.02
CA VAL A 223 4.39 20.31 -13.91
C VAL A 223 3.99 20.16 -15.37
N TRP A 224 3.46 19.01 -15.77
CA TRP A 224 3.00 18.77 -17.13
C TRP A 224 1.83 19.70 -17.49
N MET A 225 0.83 19.85 -16.61
CA MET A 225 -0.34 20.71 -16.83
C MET A 225 0.07 22.19 -16.97
N GLN A 226 1.03 22.66 -16.18
CA GLN A 226 1.56 24.02 -16.30
C GLN A 226 2.24 24.26 -17.65
N ARG A 227 3.07 23.30 -18.11
CA ARG A 227 3.82 23.41 -19.37
C ARG A 227 2.94 23.28 -20.61
N ASN A 228 1.83 22.58 -20.51
CA ASN A 228 0.93 22.23 -21.61
C ASN A 228 -0.46 22.87 -21.45
N ARG A 229 -0.55 24.02 -20.77
CA ARG A 229 -1.81 24.67 -20.38
C ARG A 229 -2.75 24.90 -21.57
N ASP A 230 -2.19 25.32 -22.69
CA ASP A 230 -2.85 25.53 -23.98
C ASP A 230 -3.51 24.26 -24.55
N ARG A 231 -3.00 23.07 -24.21
CA ARG A 231 -3.52 21.80 -24.73
C ARG A 231 -4.81 21.34 -24.07
N TRP A 232 -5.09 21.74 -22.83
CA TRP A 232 -6.18 21.14 -22.04
C TRP A 232 -7.15 22.16 -21.43
N GLU A 233 -6.73 23.42 -21.24
CA GLU A 233 -7.57 24.41 -20.54
C GLU A 233 -8.79 24.83 -21.35
N GLU A 234 -8.64 25.04 -22.67
CA GLU A 234 -9.76 25.41 -23.56
C GLU A 234 -10.81 24.29 -23.65
N SER A 235 -10.36 23.04 -23.63
CA SER A 235 -11.22 21.84 -23.62
C SER A 235 -11.83 21.54 -22.25
N LYS A 236 -11.55 22.36 -21.23
CA LYS A 236 -12.06 22.23 -19.84
C LYS A 236 -11.85 20.83 -19.28
N VAL A 237 -10.67 20.28 -19.48
CA VAL A 237 -10.34 18.91 -19.08
C VAL A 237 -10.27 18.79 -17.56
N VAL A 238 -10.81 17.69 -17.02
CA VAL A 238 -10.66 17.30 -15.62
C VAL A 238 -9.75 16.08 -15.53
N PHE A 239 -8.62 16.23 -14.83
CA PHE A 239 -7.64 15.17 -14.59
C PHE A 239 -7.92 14.47 -13.27
N SER A 240 -8.19 13.18 -13.34
CA SER A 240 -8.49 12.34 -12.19
C SER A 240 -7.26 11.59 -11.69
N VAL A 241 -6.88 11.80 -10.44
CA VAL A 241 -5.62 11.30 -9.86
C VAL A 241 -5.91 10.35 -8.72
N ASN A 242 -5.43 9.12 -8.84
CA ASN A 242 -5.50 8.12 -7.78
C ASN A 242 -4.62 8.50 -6.58
N LEU A 243 -5.16 8.34 -5.38
CA LEU A 243 -4.46 8.48 -4.11
C LEU A 243 -4.55 7.17 -3.33
N SER A 244 -3.41 6.68 -2.84
CA SER A 244 -3.40 5.47 -2.00
C SER A 244 -3.92 5.73 -0.60
N GLY A 245 -4.58 4.74 0.01
CA GLY A 245 -4.95 4.80 1.43
C GLY A 245 -3.75 5.10 2.35
N ARG A 246 -2.55 4.60 2.00
CA ARG A 246 -1.29 4.87 2.71
C ARG A 246 -0.91 6.35 2.74
N SER A 247 -1.29 7.12 1.73
CA SER A 247 -1.08 8.57 1.69
C SER A 247 -2.21 9.32 2.37
N VAL A 248 -3.46 8.91 2.15
CA VAL A 248 -4.66 9.60 2.67
C VAL A 248 -4.64 9.70 4.20
N VAL A 249 -4.17 8.66 4.89
CA VAL A 249 -4.11 8.64 6.37
C VAL A 249 -3.00 9.50 6.97
N ARG A 250 -2.18 10.17 6.14
CA ARG A 250 -0.98 10.88 6.58
C ARG A 250 -1.20 12.40 6.58
N PRO A 251 -1.08 13.08 7.74
CA PRO A 251 -1.19 14.54 7.80
C PRO A 251 -0.14 15.26 6.92
N ASP A 252 1.10 14.74 6.88
CA ASP A 252 2.18 15.30 6.07
C ASP A 252 1.96 15.18 4.55
N PHE A 253 1.06 14.29 4.12
CA PHE A 253 0.67 14.18 2.74
C PHE A 253 -0.36 15.25 2.36
N ARG A 254 -1.35 15.49 3.23
CA ARG A 254 -2.34 16.57 3.04
C ARG A 254 -1.64 17.92 2.90
N ASP A 255 -0.75 18.25 3.84
CA ASP A 255 -0.01 19.52 3.83
C ASP A 255 0.84 19.67 2.55
N TYR A 256 1.43 18.57 2.08
CA TYR A 256 2.18 18.56 0.83
C TYR A 256 1.29 18.82 -0.39
N LEU A 257 0.14 18.14 -0.47
CA LEU A 257 -0.79 18.28 -1.57
C LEU A 257 -1.31 19.72 -1.64
N GLU A 258 -1.75 20.27 -0.51
CA GLU A 258 -2.19 21.67 -0.41
C GLU A 258 -1.12 22.65 -0.93
N GLN A 259 0.13 22.48 -0.48
CA GLN A 259 1.25 23.31 -0.95
C GLN A 259 1.52 23.17 -2.44
N CYS A 260 1.40 21.97 -2.99
CA CYS A 260 1.54 21.73 -4.43
C CYS A 260 0.43 22.44 -5.22
N LEU A 261 -0.81 22.34 -4.76
CA LEU A 261 -1.96 22.99 -5.39
C LEU A 261 -1.83 24.52 -5.33
N ASP A 262 -1.45 25.09 -4.18
CA ASP A 262 -1.22 26.54 -4.01
C ASP A 262 -0.14 27.07 -4.96
N LYS A 263 0.96 26.33 -5.13
CA LYS A 263 2.08 26.73 -6.00
C LYS A 263 1.78 26.52 -7.48
N SER A 264 0.76 25.73 -7.81
CA SER A 264 0.49 25.33 -9.20
C SER A 264 0.02 26.50 -10.07
N GLY A 265 -0.75 27.45 -9.52
CA GLY A 265 -1.41 28.51 -10.31
C GLY A 265 -2.39 27.97 -11.36
N LEU A 266 -2.79 26.70 -11.24
CA LEU A 266 -3.73 26.03 -12.12
C LEU A 266 -5.18 26.21 -11.62
N PRO A 267 -6.18 26.21 -12.51
CA PRO A 267 -7.58 26.09 -12.09
C PRO A 267 -7.79 24.74 -11.40
N LEU A 268 -8.05 24.76 -10.09
CA LEU A 268 -8.21 23.54 -9.29
C LEU A 268 -9.45 22.72 -9.66
N THR A 269 -10.42 23.35 -10.33
CA THR A 269 -11.57 22.67 -10.96
C THR A 269 -11.18 21.69 -12.07
N ALA A 270 -9.94 21.74 -12.56
CA ALA A 270 -9.39 20.78 -13.50
C ALA A 270 -8.82 19.52 -12.83
N LEU A 271 -8.90 19.40 -11.50
CA LEU A 271 -8.36 18.27 -10.75
C LEU A 271 -9.46 17.54 -10.00
N ARG A 272 -9.43 16.21 -10.14
CA ARG A 272 -10.20 15.27 -9.34
C ARG A 272 -9.24 14.33 -8.62
N PHE A 273 -9.53 14.00 -7.37
CA PHE A 273 -8.76 13.00 -6.61
C PHE A 273 -9.62 11.79 -6.28
N GLU A 274 -9.08 10.60 -6.52
CA GLU A 274 -9.80 9.34 -6.36
C GLU A 274 -9.18 8.50 -5.24
N VAL A 275 -10.02 7.92 -4.37
CA VAL A 275 -9.60 7.00 -3.31
C VAL A 275 -10.46 5.73 -3.37
N ALA A 276 -9.85 4.56 -3.24
CA ALA A 276 -10.58 3.29 -3.27
C ALA A 276 -11.58 3.16 -2.11
N GLU A 277 -12.73 2.50 -2.36
CA GLU A 277 -13.80 2.24 -1.39
C GLU A 277 -13.24 1.63 -0.10
N LEU A 278 -12.37 0.63 -0.22
CA LEU A 278 -11.80 -0.04 0.93
C LEU A 278 -10.97 0.93 1.78
N ASP A 279 -10.08 1.70 1.16
CA ASP A 279 -9.23 2.68 1.86
C ASP A 279 -10.07 3.76 2.54
N ALA A 280 -11.05 4.29 1.83
CA ALA A 280 -12.00 5.27 2.35
C ALA A 280 -12.82 4.71 3.54
N SER A 281 -13.22 3.44 3.47
CA SER A 281 -13.98 2.78 4.55
C SER A 281 -13.12 2.48 5.79
N LEU A 282 -11.81 2.26 5.62
CA LEU A 282 -10.87 1.96 6.71
C LEU A 282 -10.44 3.23 7.46
N ALA A 283 -10.42 4.37 6.78
CA ALA A 283 -10.03 5.68 7.34
C ALA A 283 -11.01 6.80 6.94
N PRO A 284 -12.29 6.71 7.34
CA PRO A 284 -13.34 7.62 6.88
C PRO A 284 -13.15 9.06 7.35
N GLN A 285 -12.59 9.25 8.55
CA GLN A 285 -12.36 10.59 9.13
C GLN A 285 -11.23 11.31 8.40
N GLU A 286 -10.10 10.64 8.19
CA GLU A 286 -8.94 11.16 7.48
C GLU A 286 -9.31 11.48 6.03
N PHE A 287 -10.06 10.59 5.37
CA PHE A 287 -10.52 10.83 4.02
C PHE A 287 -11.53 11.98 3.95
N ALA A 288 -12.50 12.07 4.87
CA ALA A 288 -13.44 13.20 4.90
C ALA A 288 -12.73 14.54 5.12
N MET A 289 -11.69 14.58 5.98
CA MET A 289 -10.87 15.78 6.17
C MET A 289 -10.11 16.17 4.89
N LEU A 290 -9.50 15.21 4.20
CA LEU A 290 -8.82 15.44 2.93
C LEU A 290 -9.81 15.91 1.85
N ALA A 291 -10.94 15.21 1.71
CA ALA A 291 -11.96 15.51 0.73
C ALA A 291 -12.51 16.92 0.93
N ARG A 292 -12.82 17.30 2.18
CA ARG A 292 -13.29 18.66 2.50
C ARG A 292 -12.26 19.71 2.10
N ALA A 293 -10.98 19.51 2.44
CA ALA A 293 -9.91 20.44 2.10
C ALA A 293 -9.75 20.61 0.58
N LEU A 294 -9.95 19.55 -0.20
CA LEU A 294 -9.89 19.57 -1.66
C LEU A 294 -11.11 20.26 -2.28
N ILE A 295 -12.32 19.90 -1.83
CA ILE A 295 -13.59 20.45 -2.33
C ILE A 295 -13.70 21.95 -2.04
N ASP A 296 -13.30 22.40 -0.84
CA ASP A 296 -13.31 23.83 -0.48
C ASP A 296 -12.42 24.69 -1.37
N ARG A 297 -11.47 24.06 -2.07
CA ARG A 297 -10.55 24.71 -3.02
C ARG A 297 -10.99 24.56 -4.48
N GLY A 298 -12.10 23.85 -4.71
CA GLY A 298 -12.69 23.64 -6.04
C GLY A 298 -12.23 22.39 -6.77
N CYS A 299 -11.44 21.50 -6.13
CA CYS A 299 -11.17 20.17 -6.69
C CYS A 299 -12.42 19.29 -6.57
N GLU A 300 -12.53 18.27 -7.42
CA GLU A 300 -13.50 17.19 -7.24
C GLU A 300 -12.88 16.01 -6.48
N VAL A 301 -13.72 15.21 -5.82
CA VAL A 301 -13.31 13.98 -5.13
C VAL A 301 -14.18 12.82 -5.56
N SER A 302 -13.58 11.64 -5.76
CA SER A 302 -14.30 10.42 -6.07
C SER A 302 -13.93 9.25 -5.16
N VAL A 303 -14.89 8.35 -5.00
CA VAL A 303 -14.68 7.04 -4.39
C VAL A 303 -14.62 6.00 -5.50
N ASP A 304 -13.52 5.26 -5.58
CA ASP A 304 -13.25 4.26 -6.61
C ASP A 304 -13.58 2.83 -6.15
N ASN A 305 -13.79 1.91 -7.10
CA ASN A 305 -14.06 0.48 -6.86
C ASN A 305 -15.26 0.20 -5.94
N ALA A 306 -16.32 1.00 -6.04
CA ALA A 306 -17.53 0.79 -5.27
C ALA A 306 -18.20 -0.55 -5.62
N GLY A 307 -18.48 -1.34 -4.58
CA GLY A 307 -19.07 -2.67 -4.69
C GLY A 307 -18.05 -3.81 -4.75
N ALA A 308 -16.75 -3.51 -4.64
CA ALA A 308 -15.69 -4.51 -4.72
C ALA A 308 -15.42 -5.24 -3.39
N GLY A 309 -15.69 -4.65 -2.21
CA GLY A 309 -15.27 -5.33 -0.99
C GLY A 309 -15.67 -4.82 0.39
N SER A 310 -15.99 -3.55 0.63
CA SER A 310 -16.30 -3.13 2.01
C SER A 310 -17.76 -3.39 2.37
N GLY A 311 -18.68 -3.17 1.40
CA GLY A 311 -20.13 -3.26 1.61
C GLY A 311 -20.67 -2.24 2.62
N LYS A 312 -19.82 -1.31 3.07
CA LYS A 312 -20.12 -0.28 4.07
C LYS A 312 -20.09 1.07 3.38
N TYR A 313 -21.25 1.70 3.26
CA TYR A 313 -21.41 2.97 2.55
C TYR A 313 -21.75 4.13 3.50
N GLU A 314 -21.72 3.90 4.81
CA GLU A 314 -22.01 4.92 5.81
C GLU A 314 -21.04 6.11 5.69
N PHE A 315 -19.77 5.83 5.36
CA PHE A 315 -18.73 6.85 5.22
C PHE A 315 -18.99 7.84 4.08
N LEU A 316 -19.76 7.45 3.04
CA LEU A 316 -20.02 8.33 1.89
C LEU A 316 -20.73 9.63 2.32
N ARG A 317 -21.54 9.58 3.38
CA ARG A 317 -22.18 10.77 3.95
C ARG A 317 -21.20 11.74 4.56
N GLU A 318 -20.12 11.23 5.14
CA GLU A 318 -19.10 12.05 5.81
C GLU A 318 -18.13 12.67 4.80
N VAL A 319 -17.77 11.91 3.76
CA VAL A 319 -16.83 12.35 2.72
C VAL A 319 -17.45 13.42 1.82
N ASN A 320 -18.74 13.30 1.50
CA ASN A 320 -19.43 14.19 0.55
C ASN A 320 -18.68 14.28 -0.80
N ALA A 321 -18.28 13.13 -1.35
CA ALA A 321 -17.61 13.04 -2.64
C ALA A 321 -18.53 13.41 -3.80
N ASP A 322 -17.97 13.83 -4.92
CA ASP A 322 -18.73 14.23 -6.12
C ASP A 322 -19.10 13.04 -7.01
N ILE A 323 -18.30 11.98 -6.95
CA ILE A 323 -18.34 10.86 -7.88
C ILE A 323 -18.20 9.52 -7.15
N LEU A 324 -19.01 8.54 -7.56
CA LEU A 324 -18.88 7.13 -7.17
C LEU A 324 -18.55 6.28 -8.42
N LYS A 325 -17.35 5.72 -8.48
CA LYS A 325 -16.96 4.80 -9.56
C LYS A 325 -17.32 3.36 -9.17
N ILE A 326 -18.13 2.73 -10.00
CA ILE A 326 -18.62 1.37 -9.83
C ILE A 326 -17.57 0.39 -10.34
N ASP A 327 -17.22 -0.58 -9.50
CA ASP A 327 -16.16 -1.55 -9.78
C ASP A 327 -16.40 -2.35 -11.07
N GLY A 328 -15.31 -2.63 -11.78
CA GLY A 328 -15.36 -3.36 -13.03
C GLY A 328 -15.89 -4.79 -12.92
N ALA A 329 -15.73 -5.45 -11.77
CA ALA A 329 -16.27 -6.79 -11.53
C ALA A 329 -17.80 -6.80 -11.56
N LEU A 330 -18.46 -5.75 -11.03
CA LEU A 330 -19.91 -5.59 -11.14
C LEU A 330 -20.31 -5.23 -12.58
N VAL A 331 -19.59 -4.33 -13.23
CA VAL A 331 -19.88 -3.90 -14.61
C VAL A 331 -19.76 -5.06 -15.61
N LYS A 332 -18.88 -6.04 -15.36
CA LYS A 332 -18.79 -7.27 -16.16
C LYS A 332 -20.13 -8.01 -16.25
N GLY A 333 -20.91 -8.03 -15.17
CA GLY A 333 -22.23 -8.65 -15.09
C GLY A 333 -23.40 -7.76 -15.53
N ALA A 334 -23.17 -6.50 -15.91
CA ALA A 334 -24.24 -5.53 -16.16
C ALA A 334 -25.26 -5.95 -17.23
N SER A 335 -24.84 -6.71 -18.24
CA SER A 335 -25.73 -7.15 -19.33
C SER A 335 -26.64 -8.32 -18.91
N ASP A 336 -26.04 -9.34 -18.27
CA ASP A 336 -26.61 -10.70 -18.23
C ASP A 336 -26.79 -11.26 -16.81
N ASP A 337 -26.19 -10.64 -15.79
CA ASP A 337 -26.33 -11.07 -14.39
C ASP A 337 -27.31 -10.17 -13.63
N ILE A 338 -28.41 -10.78 -13.18
CA ILE A 338 -29.46 -10.10 -12.42
C ILE A 338 -28.94 -9.53 -11.10
N VAL A 339 -27.97 -10.19 -10.46
CA VAL A 339 -27.41 -9.74 -9.17
C VAL A 339 -26.57 -8.49 -9.38
N SER A 340 -25.63 -8.53 -10.33
CA SER A 340 -24.83 -7.36 -10.72
C SER A 340 -25.71 -6.16 -11.09
N ARG A 341 -26.76 -6.37 -11.88
CA ARG A 341 -27.72 -5.29 -12.25
C ARG A 341 -28.45 -4.70 -11.05
N ALA A 342 -28.90 -5.54 -10.11
CA ALA A 342 -29.56 -5.09 -8.90
C ALA A 342 -28.61 -4.26 -8.01
N LEU A 343 -27.35 -4.70 -7.88
CA LEU A 343 -26.32 -3.98 -7.14
C LEU A 343 -25.98 -2.63 -7.78
N ILE A 344 -25.76 -2.60 -9.11
CA ILE A 344 -25.52 -1.35 -9.84
C ILE A 344 -26.68 -0.37 -9.67
N ASN A 345 -27.93 -0.82 -9.82
CA ASN A 345 -29.10 0.04 -9.58
C ASN A 345 -29.14 0.60 -8.16
N GLY A 346 -28.80 -0.23 -7.15
CA GLY A 346 -28.70 0.21 -5.76
C GLY A 346 -27.64 1.30 -5.57
N LEU A 347 -26.47 1.13 -6.18
CA LEU A 347 -25.38 2.12 -6.14
C LEU A 347 -25.75 3.42 -6.84
N VAL A 348 -26.39 3.35 -8.02
CA VAL A 348 -26.87 4.53 -8.75
C VAL A 348 -27.90 5.30 -7.93
N HIS A 349 -28.87 4.60 -7.33
CA HIS A 349 -29.87 5.24 -6.48
C HIS A 349 -29.27 5.87 -5.22
N MET A 350 -28.29 5.21 -4.61
CA MET A 350 -27.57 5.74 -3.45
C MET A 350 -26.78 6.99 -3.82
N ALA A 351 -26.04 6.95 -4.94
CA ALA A 351 -25.30 8.10 -5.45
C ALA A 351 -26.22 9.30 -5.71
N ASP A 352 -27.35 9.09 -6.40
CA ASP A 352 -28.36 10.13 -6.65
C ASP A 352 -28.90 10.73 -5.35
N THR A 353 -29.20 9.88 -4.35
CA THR A 353 -29.66 10.32 -3.02
C THR A 353 -28.63 11.18 -2.29
N LEU A 354 -27.34 10.92 -2.51
CA LEU A 354 -26.22 11.65 -1.92
C LEU A 354 -25.77 12.84 -2.80
N GLY A 355 -26.40 13.08 -3.95
CA GLY A 355 -26.00 14.12 -4.89
C GLY A 355 -24.71 13.82 -5.66
N MET A 356 -24.31 12.55 -5.71
CA MET A 356 -23.11 12.08 -6.42
C MET A 356 -23.46 11.66 -7.85
N ARG A 357 -22.50 11.83 -8.77
CA ARG A 357 -22.55 11.25 -10.11
C ARG A 357 -21.86 9.88 -10.14
N THR A 358 -22.19 9.04 -11.09
CA THR A 358 -21.69 7.66 -11.17
C THR A 358 -20.82 7.41 -12.41
N VAL A 359 -19.78 6.60 -12.26
CA VAL A 359 -18.94 6.13 -13.37
C VAL A 359 -18.98 4.60 -13.40
N ALA A 360 -19.26 3.99 -14.55
CA ALA A 360 -19.04 2.56 -14.74
C ALA A 360 -17.63 2.30 -15.26
N SER A 361 -16.81 1.59 -14.48
CA SER A 361 -15.45 1.22 -14.86
C SER A 361 -15.42 -0.06 -15.71
N HIS A 362 -14.36 -0.25 -16.49
CA HIS A 362 -14.11 -1.46 -17.30
C HIS A 362 -15.22 -1.82 -18.33
N VAL A 363 -15.84 -0.81 -18.95
CA VAL A 363 -16.74 -1.00 -20.09
C VAL A 363 -15.93 -1.36 -21.34
N ASP A 364 -15.93 -2.63 -21.72
CA ASP A 364 -15.13 -3.22 -22.82
C ASP A 364 -15.95 -3.66 -24.05
N SER A 365 -17.27 -3.48 -24.02
CA SER A 365 -18.16 -3.87 -25.12
C SER A 365 -19.39 -2.96 -25.23
N THR A 366 -19.97 -2.92 -26.44
CA THR A 366 -21.23 -2.21 -26.72
C THR A 366 -22.40 -2.73 -25.88
N GLY A 367 -22.41 -4.03 -25.58
CA GLY A 367 -23.42 -4.64 -24.70
C GLY A 367 -23.38 -4.02 -23.30
N LYS A 368 -22.20 -3.98 -22.68
CA LYS A 368 -22.01 -3.37 -21.35
C LYS A 368 -22.31 -1.88 -21.38
N MET A 369 -21.88 -1.16 -22.42
CA MET A 369 -22.17 0.27 -22.60
C MET A 369 -23.68 0.54 -22.58
N ARG A 370 -24.45 -0.23 -23.36
CA ARG A 370 -25.92 -0.13 -23.37
C ARG A 370 -26.52 -0.46 -22.02
N ALA A 371 -26.03 -1.51 -21.37
CA ALA A 371 -26.55 -1.95 -20.08
C ALA A 371 -26.36 -0.88 -19.00
N VAL A 372 -25.15 -0.33 -18.84
CA VAL A 372 -24.87 0.70 -17.82
C VAL A 372 -25.65 1.99 -18.08
N LYS A 373 -25.84 2.37 -19.37
CA LYS A 373 -26.70 3.49 -19.75
C LYS A 373 -28.16 3.25 -19.36
N GLN A 374 -28.68 2.04 -19.55
CA GLN A 374 -30.05 1.66 -19.14
C GLN A 374 -30.22 1.62 -17.61
N LEU A 375 -29.17 1.27 -16.87
CA LEU A 375 -29.14 1.29 -15.41
C LEU A 375 -28.99 2.72 -14.84
N GLY A 376 -28.90 3.74 -15.71
CA GLY A 376 -28.88 5.13 -15.31
C GLY A 376 -27.51 5.65 -14.87
N VAL A 377 -26.41 4.96 -15.18
CA VAL A 377 -25.07 5.45 -14.87
C VAL A 377 -24.76 6.75 -15.65
N ASP A 378 -24.07 7.71 -15.02
CA ASP A 378 -23.78 9.03 -15.62
C ASP A 378 -22.63 8.99 -16.62
N TYR A 379 -21.57 8.24 -16.33
CA TYR A 379 -20.35 8.17 -17.13
C TYR A 379 -19.87 6.72 -17.34
N ALA A 380 -19.08 6.50 -18.38
CA ALA A 380 -18.44 5.21 -18.65
C ALA A 380 -16.94 5.36 -18.91
N GLN A 381 -16.18 4.35 -18.49
CA GLN A 381 -14.75 4.22 -18.73
C GLN A 381 -14.41 2.77 -19.06
N GLY A 382 -13.49 2.56 -20.01
CA GLY A 382 -12.97 1.24 -20.33
C GLY A 382 -12.49 1.14 -21.77
N PHE A 383 -11.99 -0.03 -22.17
CA PHE A 383 -11.40 -0.24 -23.51
C PHE A 383 -12.39 -0.10 -24.66
N HIS A 384 -13.71 -0.17 -24.41
CA HIS A 384 -14.70 0.15 -25.44
C HIS A 384 -14.72 1.65 -25.78
N VAL A 385 -14.40 2.49 -24.78
CA VAL A 385 -14.30 3.93 -24.94
C VAL A 385 -12.96 4.24 -25.61
N GLN A 386 -11.86 3.96 -24.90
CA GLN A 386 -10.50 4.10 -25.38
C GLN A 386 -9.53 3.42 -24.41
N SER A 387 -8.41 2.93 -24.94
CA SER A 387 -7.30 2.43 -24.12
C SER A 387 -6.48 3.59 -23.53
N PRO A 388 -5.77 3.39 -22.41
CA PRO A 388 -4.86 4.39 -21.87
C PRO A 388 -3.72 4.74 -22.84
N GLU A 389 -3.47 6.02 -23.06
CA GLU A 389 -2.45 6.53 -23.99
C GLU A 389 -1.46 7.48 -23.29
N PRO A 390 -0.20 7.58 -23.75
CA PRO A 390 0.75 8.51 -23.16
C PRO A 390 0.23 9.95 -23.14
N ILE A 391 0.42 10.65 -22.02
CA ILE A 391 -0.10 12.01 -21.81
C ILE A 391 0.37 12.99 -22.89
N ASP A 392 1.59 12.82 -23.39
CA ASP A 392 2.17 13.70 -24.40
C ASP A 392 1.54 13.51 -25.78
N SER A 393 1.07 12.30 -26.11
CA SER A 393 0.39 12.01 -27.36
C SER A 393 -1.14 12.11 -27.27
N PHE A 394 -1.69 12.31 -26.07
CA PHE A 394 -3.14 12.38 -25.87
C PHE A 394 -3.74 13.63 -26.53
N GLU A 395 -4.79 13.41 -27.31
CA GLU A 395 -5.54 14.47 -27.99
C GLU A 395 -6.74 14.90 -27.14
N PHE A 396 -6.69 16.13 -26.62
CA PHE A 396 -7.78 16.73 -25.84
C PHE A 396 -8.82 17.35 -26.78
N LEU A 397 -9.49 16.51 -27.57
CA LEU A 397 -10.55 16.96 -28.44
C LEU A 397 -11.72 17.47 -27.59
N ALA A 398 -12.06 18.75 -27.77
CA ALA A 398 -13.25 19.34 -27.17
C ALA A 398 -14.49 18.59 -27.64
N CYS A 399 -15.46 18.39 -26.72
CA CYS A 399 -16.79 17.90 -27.04
C CYS A 399 -17.38 18.71 -28.22
N GLY A 400 -17.57 18.06 -29.37
CA GLY A 400 -17.99 18.68 -30.64
C GLY A 400 -17.05 18.42 -31.84
N GLY A 401 -15.79 18.03 -31.59
CA GLY A 401 -14.87 17.52 -32.60
C GLY A 401 -14.77 16.00 -32.54
N GLN A 402 -15.52 15.30 -33.40
CA GLN A 402 -15.68 13.84 -33.40
C GLN A 402 -14.41 13.02 -33.11
N ARG A 403 -14.49 12.14 -32.10
CA ARG A 403 -14.25 10.69 -32.25
C ARG A 403 -14.82 9.85 -31.10
N LEU A 404 -16.08 10.09 -30.71
CA LEU A 404 -16.84 8.98 -30.13
C LEU A 404 -17.11 7.99 -31.29
N PRO A 405 -16.80 6.68 -31.17
CA PRO A 405 -17.14 5.72 -32.22
C PRO A 405 -18.64 5.85 -32.52
N ALA A 406 -19.00 5.84 -33.80
CA ALA A 406 -20.35 6.14 -34.32
C ALA A 406 -21.45 5.13 -33.91
N HIS A 407 -21.24 4.41 -32.81
CA HIS A 407 -22.04 3.27 -32.34
C HIS A 407 -22.41 3.33 -30.84
N ILE A 408 -22.23 4.48 -30.15
CA ILE A 408 -22.67 4.67 -28.75
C ILE A 408 -24.19 4.82 -28.64
#